data_AF-F6DR68-F1
#
_entry.id   AF-F6DR68-F1
#
_cell.length_a   1.000
_cell.length_b   1.000
_cell.length_c   1.000
_cell.angle_alpha   90.00
_cell.angle_beta   90.00
_cell.angle_gamma   90.00
#
_symmetry.space_group_name_H-M   'P 1'
#
loop_
_entity.id
_entity.type
_entity.pdbx_description
1 polymer ?
#
loop_
_entity_poly.entity_id
_entity_poly.type
_entity_poly.pdbx_seq_one_letter_code
_entity_poly.pdbx_strand_id
1 'polypeptide(L)'
;MVLKKTLAGTMMLVGMIMGLMFVSPYAVPIPQAQEASADTPGAQAFASVCNTCHSTDRIRDYQGDKSWGEIITLMKSFGALLSEDQAKEIEQHLQTTYPRDKK
;
A
#
# COMPACT_ATOMS: atom_id res chain seq x y z
N MET A 1 10.47 29.80 -61.96
CA MET A 1 11.83 29.75 -61.36
C MET A 1 12.27 31.19 -61.20
N VAL A 2 12.60 31.77 -60.05
CA VAL A 2 13.15 31.31 -58.77
C VAL A 2 12.72 32.35 -57.73
N LEU A 3 12.11 31.96 -56.60
CA LEU A 3 11.89 32.88 -55.48
C LEU A 3 12.69 32.40 -54.27
N LYS A 4 13.36 33.37 -53.65
CA LYS A 4 14.58 33.25 -52.86
C LYS A 4 14.28 32.81 -51.41
N LYS A 5 15.26 32.08 -50.86
CA LYS A 5 15.46 31.72 -49.44
C LYS A 5 14.98 32.76 -48.42
N THR A 6 14.34 32.28 -47.36
CA THR A 6 14.54 32.78 -45.98
C THR A 6 14.64 31.61 -45.00
N LEU A 7 15.89 31.29 -44.62
CA LEU A 7 16.22 30.68 -43.33
C LEU A 7 15.93 31.74 -42.25
N ALA A 8 15.26 31.37 -41.15
CA ALA A 8 15.47 31.94 -39.79
C ALA A 8 14.36 31.61 -38.77
N GLY A 9 13.25 30.95 -39.14
CA GLY A 9 12.08 30.92 -38.25
C GLY A 9 12.04 29.81 -37.20
N THR A 10 12.66 28.65 -37.43
CA THR A 10 12.27 27.42 -36.70
C THR A 10 13.13 27.07 -35.49
N MET A 11 14.23 27.80 -35.26
CA MET A 11 15.24 27.43 -34.26
C MET A 11 15.08 28.13 -32.89
N MET A 12 13.96 28.82 -32.64
CA MET A 12 13.71 29.43 -31.32
C MET A 12 12.71 28.68 -30.42
N LEU A 13 11.93 27.72 -30.95
CA LEU A 13 10.93 27.01 -30.12
C LEU A 13 11.46 25.77 -29.40
N VAL A 14 12.58 25.18 -29.84
CA VAL A 14 13.15 23.97 -29.23
C VAL A 14 14.00 24.29 -27.99
N GLY A 15 14.45 25.54 -27.82
CA GLY A 15 15.34 25.95 -26.74
C GLY A 15 14.69 26.12 -25.36
N MET A 16 13.36 26.23 -25.28
CA MET A 16 12.67 26.56 -24.01
C MET A 16 12.20 25.33 -23.21
N ILE A 17 12.17 24.14 -23.82
CA ILE A 17 11.80 22.87 -23.16
C ILE A 17 13.00 22.09 -22.61
N MET A 18 14.22 22.37 -23.10
CA MET A 18 15.43 21.61 -22.76
C MET A 18 16.22 22.21 -21.56
N GLY A 19 15.62 23.14 -20.80
CA GLY A 19 16.30 23.88 -19.72
C GLY A 19 15.95 23.43 -18.29
N LEU A 20 14.94 22.57 -18.12
CA LEU A 20 14.42 22.16 -16.80
C LEU A 20 14.83 20.72 -16.40
N MET A 21 15.86 20.14 -17.04
CA MET A 21 16.42 18.85 -16.65
C MET A 21 17.71 18.99 -15.83
N PHE A 22 17.74 19.92 -14.87
CA PHE A 22 18.68 19.83 -13.75
C PHE A 22 18.23 18.67 -12.84
N VAL A 23 18.56 17.45 -13.27
CA VAL A 23 18.51 16.25 -12.43
C VAL A 23 19.48 16.46 -11.27
N SER A 24 18.93 16.72 -10.10
CA SER A 24 19.67 16.85 -8.85
C SER A 24 20.40 15.53 -8.53
N PRO A 25 21.73 15.55 -8.31
CA PRO A 25 22.51 14.33 -8.01
C PRO A 25 22.25 13.78 -6.60
N TYR A 26 21.37 14.41 -5.82
CA TYR A 26 21.00 14.00 -4.46
C TYR A 26 19.56 13.50 -4.38
N ALA A 27 19.06 12.81 -5.42
CA ALA A 27 17.87 12.00 -5.29
C ALA A 27 18.17 10.81 -4.38
N VAL A 28 18.10 11.03 -3.06
CA VAL A 28 18.09 9.95 -2.07
C VAL A 28 16.82 9.13 -2.37
N PRO A 29 16.94 7.82 -2.64
CA PRO A 29 15.76 6.98 -2.76
C PRO A 29 15.04 7.04 -1.42
N ILE A 30 13.89 7.71 -1.37
CA ILE A 30 13.00 7.64 -0.22
C ILE A 30 12.63 6.17 -0.10
N PRO A 31 12.88 5.50 1.04
CA PRO A 31 12.32 4.19 1.28
C PRO A 31 10.82 4.34 1.10
N GLN A 32 10.27 3.76 0.02
CA GLN A 32 8.83 3.65 -0.10
C GLN A 32 8.44 2.71 1.04
N ALA A 33 8.02 3.28 2.17
CA ALA A 33 7.22 2.56 3.12
C ALA A 33 6.09 1.97 2.27
N GLN A 34 6.07 0.64 2.16
CA GLN A 34 4.98 -0.07 1.54
C GLN A 34 3.78 0.28 2.41
N GLU A 35 3.06 1.34 2.02
CA GLU A 35 1.73 1.63 2.54
C GLU A 35 1.02 0.29 2.49
N ALA A 36 0.53 -0.21 3.63
CA ALA A 36 -0.22 -1.45 3.70
C ALA A 36 -1.49 -1.22 2.88
N SER A 37 -1.36 -1.39 1.56
CA SER A 37 -2.38 -0.96 0.63
C SER A 37 -3.57 -1.86 0.88
N ALA A 38 -4.74 -1.24 0.93
CA ALA A 38 -6.02 -1.93 0.93
C ALA A 38 -6.19 -2.86 -0.30
N ASP A 39 -5.20 -2.90 -1.19
CA ASP A 39 -5.10 -3.72 -2.39
C ASP A 39 -4.49 -5.13 -2.16
N THR A 40 -4.02 -5.48 -0.96
CA THR A 40 -3.58 -6.86 -0.69
C THR A 40 -4.74 -7.81 -0.36
N PRO A 41 -4.74 -9.08 -0.85
CA PRO A 41 -5.77 -10.09 -0.53
C PRO A 41 -6.16 -10.15 0.94
N GLY A 42 -5.16 -10.13 1.83
CA GLY A 42 -5.37 -10.12 3.29
C GLY A 42 -6.09 -8.88 3.80
N ALA A 43 -5.81 -7.69 3.27
CA ALA A 43 -6.50 -6.46 3.64
C ALA A 43 -7.98 -6.49 3.21
N GLN A 44 -8.31 -7.03 2.03
CA GLN A 44 -9.72 -7.14 1.61
C GLN A 44 -10.47 -8.23 2.36
N ALA A 45 -9.83 -9.38 2.60
CA ALA A 45 -10.40 -10.45 3.42
C ALA A 45 -10.67 -9.94 4.84
N PHE A 46 -9.73 -9.19 5.42
CA PHE A 46 -9.90 -8.55 6.72
C PHE A 46 -11.08 -7.56 6.73
N ALA A 47 -11.14 -6.65 5.75
CA ALA A 47 -12.21 -5.65 5.68
C ALA A 47 -13.60 -6.26 5.46
N SER A 48 -13.69 -7.38 4.76
CA SER A 48 -14.96 -8.07 4.49
C SER A 48 -15.44 -8.96 5.63
N VAL A 49 -14.55 -9.50 6.46
CA VAL A 49 -14.91 -10.47 7.51
C VAL A 49 -14.81 -9.88 8.92
N CYS A 50 -13.70 -9.21 9.26
CA CYS A 50 -13.35 -8.92 10.65
C CYS A 50 -14.12 -7.74 11.28
N ASN A 51 -14.86 -6.95 10.50
CA ASN A 51 -15.72 -5.88 11.02
C ASN A 51 -17.21 -6.26 11.13
N THR A 52 -17.58 -7.47 10.71
CA THR A 52 -18.98 -7.87 10.53
C THR A 52 -19.72 -8.06 11.86
N CYS A 53 -19.00 -8.47 12.91
CA CYS A 53 -19.58 -8.72 14.23
C CYS A 53 -19.23 -7.66 15.28
N HIS A 54 -18.11 -6.96 15.11
CA HIS A 54 -17.67 -5.90 16.02
C HIS A 54 -16.70 -4.94 15.31
N SER A 55 -16.51 -3.74 15.90
CA SER A 55 -15.50 -2.79 15.42
C SER A 55 -14.08 -3.37 15.49
N THR A 56 -13.21 -2.88 14.61
CA THR A 56 -11.77 -3.18 14.60
C THR A 56 -11.01 -2.48 15.72
N ASP A 57 -11.64 -1.59 16.49
CA ASP A 57 -11.05 -0.96 17.68
C ASP A 57 -10.49 -2.01 18.66
N ARG A 58 -11.17 -3.16 18.80
CA ARG A 58 -10.70 -4.26 19.65
C ARG A 58 -9.36 -4.85 19.21
N ILE A 59 -9.02 -4.76 17.93
CA ILE A 59 -7.77 -5.27 17.36
C ILE A 59 -6.66 -4.27 17.64
N ARG A 60 -6.92 -2.97 17.39
CA ARG A 60 -5.99 -1.87 17.70
C ARG A 60 -5.65 -1.82 19.19
N ASP A 61 -6.66 -1.98 20.05
CA ASP A 61 -6.53 -1.77 21.49
C ASP A 61 -6.24 -3.09 22.23
N TYR A 62 -5.99 -4.20 21.51
CA TYR A 62 -5.72 -5.50 22.12
C TYR A 62 -4.38 -5.50 22.85
N GLN A 63 -4.38 -5.84 24.14
CA GLN A 63 -3.19 -5.93 25.00
C GLN A 63 -2.93 -7.35 25.57
N GLY A 64 -3.65 -8.36 25.10
CA GLY A 64 -3.43 -9.75 25.55
C GLY A 64 -2.19 -10.40 24.94
N ASP A 65 -1.97 -11.68 25.19
CA ASP A 65 -0.80 -12.46 24.78
C ASP A 65 -1.04 -13.37 23.56
N LYS A 66 -2.31 -13.59 23.18
CA LYS A 66 -2.66 -14.44 22.04
C LYS A 66 -2.05 -13.92 20.75
N SER A 67 -1.55 -14.85 19.95
CA SER A 67 -1.15 -14.60 18.58
C SER A 67 -2.37 -14.28 17.70
N TRP A 68 -2.12 -13.62 16.56
CA TRP A 68 -3.18 -13.32 15.61
C TRP A 68 -3.87 -14.59 15.09
N GLY A 69 -3.14 -15.67 14.80
CA GLY A 69 -3.72 -16.97 14.43
C GLY A 69 -4.64 -17.57 15.51
N GLU A 70 -4.28 -17.47 16.80
CA GLU A 70 -5.15 -17.93 17.90
C GLU A 70 -6.43 -17.10 18.00
N ILE A 71 -6.34 -15.78 17.79
CA ILE A 71 -7.51 -14.89 17.80
C ILE A 71 -8.42 -15.18 16.60
N ILE A 72 -7.86 -15.39 15.40
CA ILE A 72 -8.64 -15.79 14.22
C ILE A 72 -9.37 -17.11 14.49
N THR A 73 -8.69 -18.09 15.10
CA THR A 73 -9.29 -19.37 15.49
C THR A 73 -10.44 -19.17 16.48
N LEU A 74 -10.28 -18.25 17.44
CA LEU A 74 -11.34 -17.88 18.37
C LEU A 74 -12.52 -17.20 17.66
N MET A 75 -12.28 -16.34 16.67
CA MET A 75 -13.37 -15.72 15.90
C MET A 75 -14.13 -16.75 15.06
N LYS A 76 -13.43 -17.75 14.50
CA LYS A 76 -14.07 -18.88 13.82
C LYS A 76 -14.99 -19.66 14.77
N SER A 77 -14.58 -19.88 16.02
CA SER A 77 -15.44 -20.56 17.00
C SER A 77 -16.64 -19.71 17.44
N PHE A 78 -16.57 -18.38 17.30
CA PHE A 78 -17.71 -17.48 17.47
C PHE A 78 -18.59 -17.31 16.22
N GLY A 79 -18.25 -17.99 15.11
CA GLY A 79 -19.07 -18.04 13.91
C GLY A 79 -18.54 -17.20 12.73
N ALA A 80 -17.32 -16.68 12.80
CA ALA A 80 -16.69 -16.06 11.63
C ALA A 80 -16.50 -17.10 10.51
N LEU A 81 -17.05 -16.79 9.33
CA LEU A 81 -16.96 -17.64 8.14
C LEU A 81 -15.80 -17.18 7.26
N LEU A 82 -14.69 -17.91 7.31
CA LEU A 82 -13.53 -17.68 6.45
C LEU A 82 -12.85 -19.01 6.10
N SER A 83 -12.30 -19.11 4.89
CA SER A 83 -11.48 -20.26 4.49
C SER A 83 -10.13 -20.28 5.20
N GLU A 84 -9.39 -21.39 5.14
CA GLU A 84 -8.04 -21.47 5.71
C GLU A 84 -7.05 -20.54 4.99
N ASP A 85 -7.19 -20.37 3.67
CA ASP A 85 -6.35 -19.44 2.90
C ASP A 85 -6.62 -17.99 3.33
N GLN A 86 -7.89 -17.60 3.46
CA GLN A 86 -8.26 -16.28 4.00
C GLN A 86 -7.75 -16.09 5.43
N ALA A 87 -7.78 -17.13 6.26
CA ALA A 87 -7.24 -17.05 7.63
C ALA A 87 -5.76 -16.68 7.62
N LYS A 88 -4.98 -17.33 6.76
CA LYS A 88 -3.54 -17.08 6.61
C LYS A 88 -3.26 -15.68 6.06
N GLU A 89 -3.99 -15.25 5.04
CA GLU A 89 -3.85 -13.92 4.45
C GLU A 89 -4.20 -12.81 5.46
N ILE A 90 -5.28 -12.99 6.22
CA ILE A 90 -5.68 -12.08 7.30
C ILE A 90 -4.62 -12.07 8.40
N GLU A 91 -4.07 -13.22 8.79
CA GLU A 91 -3.02 -13.27 9.80
C GLU A 91 -1.79 -12.47 9.37
N GLN A 92 -1.36 -12.61 8.12
CA GLN A 92 -0.24 -11.83 7.57
C GLN A 92 -0.54 -10.32 7.56
N HIS A 93 -1.76 -9.94 7.18
CA HIS A 93 -2.21 -8.55 7.23
C HIS A 93 -2.16 -8.02 8.67
N LEU A 94 -2.68 -8.77 9.64
CA LEU A 94 -2.68 -8.40 11.05
C LEU A 94 -1.25 -8.26 11.61
N GLN A 95 -0.34 -9.15 11.26
CA GLN A 95 1.06 -9.07 11.69
C GLN A 95 1.77 -7.82 11.13
N THR A 96 1.42 -7.40 9.92
CA THR A 96 2.04 -6.26 9.23
C THR A 96 1.45 -4.93 9.70
N THR A 97 0.11 -4.86 9.81
CA THR A 97 -0.63 -3.63 10.11
C THR A 97 -0.78 -3.37 11.60
N TYR A 98 -0.85 -4.44 12.39
CA TYR A 98 -0.94 -4.39 13.85
C TYR A 98 0.22 -5.19 14.47
N PRO A 99 1.48 -4.77 14.23
CA PRO A 99 2.63 -5.44 14.80
C PRO A 99 2.53 -5.38 16.33
N ARG A 100 2.70 -6.52 16.98
CA ARG A 100 2.71 -6.60 18.43
C ARG A 100 3.99 -7.23 18.93
N ASP A 101 4.63 -6.53 19.85
CA ASP A 101 5.76 -7.04 20.59
C ASP A 101 5.22 -8.16 21.49
N LYS A 102 5.69 -9.39 21.29
CA LYS A 102 5.39 -10.46 22.27
C LYS A 102 6.09 -10.06 23.57
N LYS A 103 5.32 -9.62 24.57
CA LYS A 103 5.81 -9.45 25.94
C LYS A 103 6.04 -10.79 26.60
#